data_AF-A0A833DSX7-F1
#
_entry.id   AF-A0A833DSX7-F1
#
_cell.length_a   1.000
_cell.length_b   1.000
_cell.length_c   1.000
_cell.angle_alpha   90.00
_cell.angle_beta   90.00
_cell.angle_gamma   90.00
#
_symmetry.space_group_name_H-M   'P 1'
#
loop_
_entity.id
_entity.type
_entity.pdbx_description
1 polymer ?
#
loop_
_entity_poly.entity_id
_entity_poly.type
_entity_poly.pdbx_seq_one_letter_code
_entity_poly.pdbx_strand_id
1 'polypeptide(L)'
;MSQPRRALYIALAIALLTLVIVSAIPIAPLYAKEIRGPPTKLVLYDVVTKVEDGIYSVIRGEADIFFWPISRSQLEQLGIKPEELRNVYLIPQASALYALIFNPYSDDKPWGACGIGTSIKDNKTHFNPFALREFRFAMNWLINRKYIVDEIMLGGANPQYTVIGPSHPAYPQIESVIKELGLTPEGDFEKAKKMIEDAFAKARECMR
;
A
#
# COMPACT_ATOMS: atom_id res chain seq x y z
N MET A 1 -58.14 29.20 22.51
CA MET A 1 -56.76 29.70 22.25
C MET A 1 -55.83 28.58 21.77
N SER A 2 -56.04 27.97 20.59
CA SER A 2 -55.23 26.81 20.16
C SER A 2 -54.91 26.69 18.65
N GLN A 3 -55.52 27.50 17.77
CA GLN A 3 -55.33 27.38 16.32
C GLN A 3 -53.95 27.82 15.78
N PRO A 4 -53.35 28.96 16.19
CA PRO A 4 -52.13 29.46 15.50
C PRO A 4 -50.88 28.62 15.80
N ARG A 5 -50.79 28.03 16.99
CA ARG A 5 -49.67 27.14 17.37
C ARG A 5 -49.72 25.83 16.60
N ARG A 6 -50.91 25.28 16.34
CA ARG A 6 -51.08 24.06 15.53
C ARG A 6 -50.64 24.29 14.08
N ALA A 7 -51.00 25.42 13.48
CA ALA A 7 -50.57 25.78 12.13
C ALA A 7 -49.04 25.91 12.04
N LEU A 8 -48.40 26.52 13.05
CA LEU A 8 -46.94 26.64 13.11
C LEU A 8 -46.23 25.27 13.21
N TYR A 9 -46.73 24.36 14.05
CA TYR A 9 -46.15 23.01 14.17
C TYR A 9 -46.33 22.17 12.90
N ILE A 10 -47.46 22.31 12.21
CA ILE A 10 -47.70 21.66 10.91
C ILE A 10 -46.72 22.21 9.87
N ALA A 11 -46.54 23.53 9.79
CA ALA A 11 -45.58 24.14 8.88
C ALA A 11 -44.13 23.70 9.18
N LEU A 12 -43.74 23.61 10.45
CA LEU A 12 -42.42 23.15 10.85
C LEU A 12 -42.20 21.67 10.51
N ALA A 13 -43.22 20.83 10.73
CA ALA A 13 -43.17 19.40 10.40
C ALA A 13 -43.05 19.19 8.88
N ILE A 14 -43.78 19.97 8.08
CA ILE A 14 -43.65 19.95 6.62
C ILE A 14 -42.24 20.39 6.20
N ALA A 15 -41.70 21.47 6.78
CA ALA A 15 -40.36 21.96 6.46
C ALA A 15 -39.25 20.97 6.85
N LEU A 16 -39.39 20.26 7.97
CA LEU A 16 -38.47 19.20 8.37
C LEU A 16 -38.58 17.98 7.46
N LEU A 17 -39.80 17.59 7.08
CA LEU A 17 -40.03 16.48 6.17
C LEU A 17 -39.45 16.78 4.77
N THR A 18 -39.61 18.00 4.27
CA THR A 18 -39.00 18.40 2.99
C THR A 18 -37.48 18.43 3.06
N LEU A 19 -36.88 18.85 4.18
CA LEU A 19 -35.43 18.82 4.36
C LEU A 19 -34.87 17.39 4.33
N VAL A 20 -35.56 16.44 4.98
CA VAL A 20 -35.20 15.01 4.98
C VAL A 20 -35.39 14.39 3.60
N ILE A 21 -36.44 14.77 2.87
CA ILE A 21 -36.66 14.30 1.49
C ILE A 21 -35.56 14.84 0.57
N VAL A 22 -35.18 16.12 0.69
CA VAL A 22 -34.11 16.73 -0.12
C VAL A 22 -32.74 16.13 0.20
N SER A 23 -32.45 15.80 1.47
CA SER A 23 -31.20 15.13 1.83
C SER A 23 -31.13 13.68 1.40
N ALA A 24 -32.29 13.04 1.17
CA ALA A 24 -32.40 11.68 0.65
C ALA A 24 -32.39 11.61 -0.89
N ILE A 25 -32.35 12.74 -1.60
CA ILE A 25 -32.10 12.73 -3.04
C ILE A 25 -30.64 12.31 -3.24
N PRO A 26 -30.36 11.14 -3.81
CA PRO A 26 -28.99 10.78 -4.15
C PRO A 26 -28.50 11.82 -5.14
N ILE A 27 -27.51 12.63 -4.72
CA ILE A 27 -26.72 13.43 -5.66
C ILE A 27 -25.98 12.40 -6.50
N ALA A 28 -26.58 12.03 -7.63
CA ALA A 28 -25.87 11.24 -8.62
C ALA A 28 -24.58 12.01 -8.91
N PRO A 29 -23.39 11.39 -8.78
CA PRO A 29 -22.16 12.07 -9.14
C PRO A 29 -22.32 12.51 -10.59
N LEU A 30 -22.36 13.83 -10.79
CA LEU A 30 -22.25 14.46 -12.10
C LEU A 30 -20.83 14.17 -12.56
N TYR A 31 -20.62 12.98 -13.15
CA TYR A 31 -19.46 12.74 -13.95
C TYR A 31 -19.58 13.68 -15.14
N ALA A 32 -18.85 14.80 -15.08
CA ALA A 32 -18.67 15.67 -16.23
C ALA A 32 -18.25 14.77 -17.39
N LYS A 33 -19.04 14.80 -18.47
CA LYS A 33 -18.76 14.01 -19.68
C LYS A 33 -17.33 14.35 -20.10
N GLU A 34 -16.46 13.34 -20.10
CA GLU A 34 -15.05 13.49 -20.46
C GLU A 34 -14.95 14.09 -21.87
N ILE A 35 -14.53 15.36 -21.97
CA ILE A 35 -14.33 16.03 -23.25
C ILE A 35 -12.99 15.55 -23.78
N ARG A 36 -13.03 14.52 -24.63
CA ARG A 36 -11.83 14.01 -25.29
C ARG A 36 -11.40 14.99 -26.38
N GLY A 37 -10.13 15.41 -26.32
CA GLY A 37 -9.51 16.17 -27.40
C GLY A 37 -9.41 15.35 -28.69
N PRO A 38 -9.12 16.00 -29.84
CA PRO A 38 -8.83 15.27 -31.06
C PRO A 38 -7.64 14.32 -30.87
N PRO A 39 -7.61 13.16 -31.53
CA PRO A 39 -6.49 12.22 -31.43
C PRO A 39 -5.19 12.88 -31.93
N THR A 40 -4.10 12.63 -31.19
CA THR A 40 -2.77 13.15 -31.53
C THR A 40 -2.27 12.56 -32.86
N LYS A 41 -1.65 13.39 -33.71
CA LYS A 41 -1.13 12.97 -35.02
C LYS A 41 0.32 12.42 -34.97
N LEU A 42 1.08 12.79 -33.94
CA LEU A 42 2.49 12.44 -33.78
C LEU A 42 2.81 12.28 -32.29
N VAL A 43 3.46 11.17 -31.92
CA VAL A 43 4.00 10.96 -30.58
C VAL A 43 5.51 10.83 -30.71
N LEU A 44 6.25 11.68 -29.99
CA LEU A 44 7.70 11.63 -29.93
C LEU A 44 8.12 10.92 -28.64
N TYR A 45 9.02 9.95 -28.77
CA TYR A 45 9.63 9.27 -27.64
C TYR A 45 11.11 9.62 -27.61
N ASP A 46 11.59 9.95 -26.41
CA ASP A 46 13.01 10.21 -26.15
C ASP A 46 13.44 9.48 -24.88
N VAL A 47 14.75 9.35 -24.70
CA VAL A 47 15.37 8.65 -23.58
C VAL A 47 16.21 9.62 -22.76
N VAL A 48 15.86 9.77 -21.50
CA VAL A 48 16.71 10.43 -20.50
C VAL A 48 17.41 9.37 -19.65
N THR A 49 18.66 9.61 -19.30
CA THR A 49 19.46 8.68 -18.46
C THR A 49 19.41 9.03 -16.98
N LYS A 50 18.86 10.20 -16.63
CA LYS A 50 18.62 10.69 -15.28
C LYS A 50 17.15 11.00 -15.11
N VAL A 51 16.57 10.56 -13.99
CA VAL A 51 15.14 10.74 -13.69
C VAL A 51 14.83 12.23 -13.52
N GLU A 52 15.77 12.98 -12.96
CA GLU A 52 15.67 14.41 -12.69
C GLU A 52 15.49 15.22 -13.98
N ASP A 53 16.26 14.88 -15.01
CA ASP A 53 16.19 15.54 -16.31
C ASP A 53 14.80 15.36 -16.94
N GLY A 54 14.22 14.16 -16.82
CA GLY A 54 12.86 13.86 -17.28
C GLY A 54 11.76 14.56 -16.48
N ILE A 55 11.94 14.72 -15.16
CA ILE A 55 11.01 15.51 -14.34
C ILE A 55 11.06 16.98 -14.77
N TYR A 56 12.25 17.55 -14.89
CA TYR A 56 12.40 18.95 -15.27
C TYR A 56 11.96 19.24 -16.71
N SER A 57 12.10 18.30 -17.65
CA SER A 57 11.59 18.49 -19.02
C SER A 57 10.07 18.66 -19.04
N VAL A 58 9.34 17.96 -18.16
CA VAL A 58 7.89 18.16 -18.01
C VAL A 58 7.58 19.49 -17.34
N ILE A 59 8.27 19.83 -16.26
CA ILE A 59 8.10 21.13 -15.57
C ILE A 59 8.34 22.31 -16.52
N ARG A 60 9.35 22.21 -17.38
CA ARG A 60 9.70 23.24 -18.37
C ARG A 60 8.80 23.25 -19.62
N GLY A 61 7.91 22.27 -19.77
CA GLY A 61 7.03 22.14 -20.93
C GLY A 61 7.75 21.66 -22.20
N GLU A 62 8.94 21.07 -22.06
CA GLU A 62 9.70 20.44 -23.15
C GLU A 62 9.12 19.07 -23.51
N ALA A 63 8.52 18.37 -22.54
CA ALA A 63 7.82 17.11 -22.72
C ALA A 63 6.44 17.14 -22.05
N ASP A 64 5.44 16.52 -22.68
CA ASP A 64 4.08 16.45 -22.10
C ASP A 64 3.98 15.41 -20.97
N ILE A 65 4.73 14.31 -21.07
CA ILE A 65 4.64 13.15 -20.16
C ILE A 65 6.05 12.62 -19.86
N PHE A 66 6.33 12.40 -18.58
CA PHE A 66 7.45 11.56 -18.14
C PHE A 66 6.90 10.21 -17.66
N PHE A 67 7.29 9.14 -18.35
CA PHE A 67 6.68 7.81 -18.18
C PHE A 67 7.20 7.00 -16.98
N TRP A 68 8.33 7.39 -16.38
CA TRP A 68 8.90 6.64 -15.26
C TRP A 68 8.25 7.06 -13.92
N PRO A 69 7.87 6.12 -13.05
CA PRO A 69 7.28 6.46 -11.76
C PRO A 69 8.29 7.21 -10.89
N ILE A 70 7.81 8.26 -10.24
CA ILE A 70 8.57 9.09 -9.31
C ILE A 70 7.98 8.93 -7.91
N SER A 71 8.84 8.71 -6.92
CA SER A 71 8.44 8.70 -5.53
C SER A 71 8.33 10.13 -4.98
N ARG A 72 7.51 10.32 -3.94
CA ARG A 72 7.43 11.60 -3.24
C ARG A 72 8.78 12.07 -2.69
N SER A 73 9.57 11.13 -2.14
CA SER A 73 10.91 11.44 -1.64
C SER A 73 11.83 12.00 -2.73
N GLN A 74 11.77 11.48 -3.96
CA GLN A 74 12.55 12.01 -5.08
C GLN A 74 12.14 13.44 -5.45
N LEU A 75 10.84 13.74 -5.48
CA LEU A 75 10.37 15.11 -5.71
C LEU A 75 10.86 16.08 -4.63
N GLU A 76 10.80 15.68 -3.36
CA GLU A 76 11.25 16.49 -2.23
C GLU A 76 12.79 16.70 -2.23
N GLN A 77 13.56 15.67 -2.58
CA GLN A 77 15.03 15.75 -2.69
C GLN A 77 15.49 16.71 -3.79
N LEU A 78 14.69 16.88 -4.85
CA LEU A 78 14.99 17.84 -5.92
C LEU A 78 14.71 19.29 -5.53
N GLY A 79 14.06 19.53 -4.39
CA GLY A 79 13.73 20.87 -3.93
C GLY A 79 12.78 21.61 -4.88
N ILE A 80 11.99 20.87 -5.66
CA ILE A 80 11.01 21.43 -6.59
C ILE A 80 9.99 22.21 -5.78
N LYS A 81 9.86 23.50 -6.09
CA LYS A 81 8.97 24.38 -5.35
C LYS A 81 7.53 24.19 -5.84
N PRO A 82 6.50 24.40 -4.98
CA PRO A 82 5.10 24.26 -5.39
C PRO A 82 4.72 25.07 -6.63
N GLU A 83 5.35 26.24 -6.83
CA GLU A 83 5.15 27.07 -8.02
C GLU A 83 5.59 26.43 -9.34
N GLU A 84 6.59 25.55 -9.31
CA GLU A 84 7.12 24.84 -10.46
C GLU A 84 6.19 23.69 -10.87
N LEU A 85 5.42 23.14 -9.91
CA LEU A 85 4.44 22.08 -10.16
C LEU A 85 3.05 22.61 -10.57
N ARG A 86 2.83 23.93 -10.60
CA ARG A 86 1.49 24.51 -10.86
C ARG A 86 0.84 24.05 -12.16
N ASN A 87 1.64 23.72 -13.18
CA ASN A 87 1.18 23.27 -14.48
C ASN A 87 1.44 21.78 -14.73
N VAL A 88 1.92 21.05 -13.72
CA VAL A 88 2.21 19.62 -13.82
C VAL A 88 1.12 18.85 -13.09
N TYR A 89 0.48 17.94 -13.79
CA TYR A 89 -0.50 17.04 -13.19
C TYR A 89 0.20 15.74 -12.76
N LEU A 90 0.31 15.53 -11.44
CA LEU A 90 0.83 14.29 -10.89
C LEU A 90 -0.27 13.22 -10.88
N ILE A 91 0.00 12.08 -11.51
CA ILE A 91 -0.90 10.94 -11.55
C ILE A 91 -0.51 9.95 -10.44
N PRO A 92 -1.35 9.72 -9.43
CA PRO A 92 -1.06 8.73 -8.41
C PRO A 92 -1.09 7.32 -9.03
N GLN A 93 -0.01 6.56 -8.85
CA GLN A 93 0.13 5.23 -9.41
C GLN A 93 0.79 4.27 -8.41
N ALA A 94 0.30 3.04 -8.36
CA ALA A 94 1.01 1.92 -7.74
C ALA A 94 1.82 1.20 -8.83
N SER A 95 3.13 1.42 -8.87
CA SER A 95 4.02 0.86 -9.90
C SER A 95 4.94 -0.25 -9.40
N ALA A 96 5.22 -0.29 -8.10
CA ALA A 96 6.20 -1.19 -7.51
C ALA A 96 5.65 -1.86 -6.25
N LEU A 97 6.15 -3.07 -6.00
CA LEU A 97 5.97 -3.82 -4.77
C LEU A 97 7.31 -3.89 -4.04
N TYR A 98 7.35 -3.42 -2.80
CA TYR A 98 8.49 -3.63 -1.91
C TYR A 98 8.21 -4.86 -1.06
N ALA A 99 9.07 -5.87 -1.15
CA ALA A 99 8.92 -7.13 -0.44
C ALA A 99 10.23 -7.56 0.23
N LEU A 100 10.13 -8.06 1.46
CA LEU A 100 11.21 -8.81 2.08
C LEU A 100 11.11 -10.26 1.66
N ILE A 101 12.14 -10.75 0.98
CA ILE A 101 12.22 -12.13 0.50
C ILE A 101 13.24 -12.87 1.35
N PHE A 102 12.75 -13.84 2.11
CA PHE A 102 13.59 -14.66 2.99
C PHE A 102 13.94 -15.97 2.30
N ASN A 103 15.20 -16.40 2.38
CA ASN A 103 15.64 -17.69 1.85
C ASN A 103 15.09 -18.83 2.72
N PRO A 104 14.15 -19.65 2.24
CA PRO A 104 13.55 -20.71 3.02
C PRO A 104 14.34 -22.02 2.98
N TYR A 105 15.57 -22.00 2.44
CA TYR A 105 16.35 -23.21 2.21
C TYR A 105 16.62 -24.00 3.50
N SER A 106 16.38 -25.30 3.41
CA SER A 106 16.82 -26.32 4.35
C SER A 106 17.25 -27.57 3.57
N ASP A 107 18.00 -28.45 4.25
CA ASP A 107 18.40 -29.74 3.69
C ASP A 107 17.18 -30.64 3.46
N ASP A 108 17.22 -31.48 2.42
CA ASP A 108 16.25 -32.56 2.20
C ASP A 108 16.55 -33.79 3.09
N LYS A 109 16.65 -33.54 4.38
CA LYS A 109 16.99 -34.50 5.44
C LYS A 109 16.06 -34.27 6.64
N PRO A 110 15.89 -35.25 7.54
CA PRO A 110 15.01 -35.09 8.70
C PRO A 110 15.29 -33.82 9.52
N TRP A 111 16.57 -33.48 9.73
CA TRP A 111 16.97 -32.25 10.43
C TRP A 111 16.67 -30.97 9.66
N GLY A 112 16.50 -31.03 8.34
CA GLY A 112 16.11 -29.88 7.53
C GLY A 112 14.72 -29.35 7.88
N ALA A 113 13.80 -30.23 8.31
CA ALA A 113 12.52 -29.83 8.88
C ALA A 113 12.69 -28.99 10.17
N CYS A 114 13.81 -29.14 10.87
CA CYS A 114 14.17 -28.37 12.07
C CYS A 114 14.89 -27.05 11.75
N GLY A 115 14.94 -26.64 10.46
CA GLY A 115 15.54 -25.39 10.03
C GLY A 115 17.04 -25.45 9.82
N ILE A 116 17.56 -26.63 9.44
CA ILE A 116 18.97 -26.85 9.20
C ILE A 116 19.25 -26.90 7.69
N GLY A 117 20.30 -26.21 7.25
CA GLY A 117 20.75 -26.22 5.86
C GLY A 117 22.26 -26.29 5.73
N THR A 118 22.75 -27.03 4.75
CA THR A 118 24.17 -27.18 4.45
C THR A 118 24.58 -26.16 3.39
N SER A 119 25.54 -25.30 3.72
CA SER A 119 26.03 -24.26 2.82
C SER A 119 27.01 -24.84 1.82
N ILE A 120 26.79 -24.58 0.54
CA ILE A 120 27.69 -24.99 -0.54
C ILE A 120 29.06 -24.26 -0.51
N LYS A 121 29.14 -23.13 0.21
CA LYS A 121 30.34 -22.29 0.25
C LYS A 121 31.41 -22.85 1.20
N ASP A 122 30.99 -23.43 2.31
CA ASP A 122 31.87 -23.94 3.37
C ASP A 122 31.64 -25.42 3.69
N ASN A 123 30.67 -26.06 3.04
CA ASN A 123 30.26 -27.46 3.25
C ASN A 123 29.94 -27.76 4.73
N LYS A 124 29.41 -26.76 5.45
CA LYS A 124 29.01 -26.88 6.85
C LYS A 124 27.51 -26.72 6.99
N THR A 125 26.99 -27.36 8.04
CA THR A 125 25.59 -27.30 8.44
C THR A 125 25.35 -26.07 9.32
N HIS A 126 24.31 -25.30 9.00
CA HIS A 126 23.93 -24.08 9.69
C HIS A 126 22.45 -24.10 10.07
N PHE A 127 22.11 -23.41 11.15
CA PHE A 127 20.73 -23.12 11.48
C PHE A 127 20.24 -21.92 10.66
N ASN A 128 19.23 -22.15 9.83
CA ASN A 128 18.52 -21.13 9.07
C ASN A 128 17.13 -20.89 9.69
N PRO A 129 16.91 -19.82 10.47
CA PRO A 129 15.60 -19.55 11.04
C PRO A 129 14.54 -19.30 9.95
N PHE A 130 14.95 -18.79 8.78
CA PHE A 130 14.04 -18.56 7.68
C PHE A 130 13.60 -19.83 6.97
N ALA A 131 14.19 -21.00 7.25
CA ALA A 131 13.63 -22.27 6.80
C ALA A 131 12.33 -22.63 7.55
N LEU A 132 12.18 -22.16 8.79
CA LEU A 132 10.99 -22.38 9.60
C LEU A 132 9.83 -21.50 9.09
N ARG A 133 8.74 -22.15 8.67
CA ARG A 133 7.56 -21.45 8.13
C ARG A 133 6.94 -20.51 9.16
N GLU A 134 6.86 -20.93 10.41
CA GLU A 134 6.32 -20.18 11.54
C GLU A 134 7.14 -18.92 11.79
N PHE A 135 8.47 -19.02 11.70
CA PHE A 135 9.37 -17.87 11.84
C PHE A 135 9.13 -16.86 10.70
N ARG A 136 9.08 -17.32 9.44
CA ARG A 136 8.77 -16.43 8.31
C ARG A 136 7.39 -15.79 8.45
N PHE A 137 6.40 -16.55 8.93
CA PHE A 137 5.05 -16.04 9.10
C PHE A 137 4.96 -14.97 10.19
N ALA A 138 5.70 -15.13 11.30
CA ALA A 138 5.80 -14.16 12.39
C ALA A 138 6.31 -12.78 11.93
N MET A 139 7.11 -12.73 10.85
CA MET A 139 7.61 -11.46 10.29
C MET A 139 6.47 -10.50 9.91
N ASN A 140 5.27 -11.01 9.60
CA ASN A 140 4.13 -10.15 9.28
C ASN A 140 3.72 -9.24 10.44
N TRP A 141 3.90 -9.68 11.69
CA TRP A 141 3.64 -8.88 12.88
C TRP A 141 4.90 -8.15 13.37
N LEU A 142 6.10 -8.67 13.08
CA LEU A 142 7.34 -8.01 13.50
C LEU A 142 7.58 -6.69 12.75
N ILE A 143 7.21 -6.63 11.47
CA ILE A 143 7.53 -5.50 10.60
C ILE A 143 6.47 -4.40 10.76
N ASN A 144 6.91 -3.25 11.29
CA ASN A 144 6.11 -2.03 11.30
C ASN A 144 6.13 -1.36 9.92
N ARG A 145 5.11 -1.65 9.11
CA ARG A 145 4.93 -1.10 7.76
C ARG A 145 4.56 0.37 7.80
N LYS A 146 3.84 0.81 8.84
CA LYS A 146 3.49 2.23 9.03
C LYS A 146 4.75 3.09 9.16
N TYR A 147 5.71 2.67 9.98
CA TYR A 147 7.00 3.36 10.12
C TYR A 147 7.74 3.44 8.77
N ILE A 148 7.79 2.34 8.01
CA ILE A 148 8.41 2.33 6.69
C ILE A 148 7.71 3.33 5.76
N VAL A 149 6.39 3.31 5.71
CA VAL A 149 5.60 4.19 4.84
C VAL A 149 5.78 5.66 5.24
N ASP A 150 5.63 5.98 6.52
CA ASP A 150 5.59 7.36 7.00
C ASP A 150 6.98 7.99 7.06
N GLU A 151 7.96 7.29 7.65
CA GLU A 151 9.27 7.87 7.96
C GLU A 151 10.30 7.63 6.85
N ILE A 152 10.28 6.45 6.22
CA ILE A 152 11.26 6.11 5.17
C ILE A 152 10.74 6.54 3.79
N MET A 153 9.46 6.28 3.50
CA MET A 153 8.85 6.58 2.20
C MET A 153 8.09 7.92 2.17
N LEU A 154 8.07 8.66 3.28
CA LEU A 154 7.47 10.00 3.40
C LEU A 154 5.98 10.03 2.98
N GLY A 155 5.24 8.96 3.30
CA GLY A 155 3.83 8.78 2.93
C GLY A 155 3.61 8.44 1.46
N GLY A 156 4.66 8.15 0.69
CA GLY A 156 4.60 7.82 -0.75
C GLY A 156 4.22 6.37 -1.06
N ALA A 157 3.71 5.61 -0.10
CA ALA A 157 3.34 4.21 -0.25
C ALA A 157 2.16 3.83 0.64
N ASN A 158 1.63 2.61 0.45
CA ASN A 158 0.57 2.05 1.28
C ASN A 158 1.03 0.72 1.90
N PRO A 159 0.61 0.40 3.13
CA PRO A 159 0.85 -0.90 3.73
C PRO A 159 0.25 -2.04 2.88
N GLN A 160 1.02 -3.11 2.70
CA GLN A 160 0.60 -4.28 1.93
C GLN A 160 1.06 -5.57 2.63
N TYR A 161 0.19 -6.58 2.63
CA TYR A 161 0.38 -7.83 3.40
C TYR A 161 0.52 -9.08 2.52
N THR A 162 0.17 -8.98 1.24
CA THR A 162 0.29 -10.08 0.27
C THR A 162 0.82 -9.53 -1.05
N VAL A 163 1.03 -10.37 -2.06
CA VAL A 163 1.38 -9.89 -3.42
C VAL A 163 0.23 -9.15 -4.11
N ILE A 164 -1.01 -9.39 -3.68
CA ILE A 164 -2.20 -8.67 -4.14
C ILE A 164 -2.40 -7.48 -3.19
N GLY A 165 -2.07 -6.28 -3.66
CA GLY A 165 -2.18 -5.04 -2.89
C GLY A 165 -3.52 -4.34 -3.06
N PRO A 166 -3.82 -3.30 -2.26
CA PRO A 166 -5.09 -2.56 -2.31
C PRO A 166 -5.47 -1.96 -3.67
N SER A 167 -4.49 -1.67 -4.52
CA SER A 167 -4.71 -1.18 -5.89
C SER A 167 -5.13 -2.27 -6.88
N HIS A 168 -4.97 -3.55 -6.52
CA HIS A 168 -5.27 -4.67 -7.41
C HIS A 168 -6.77 -5.00 -7.38
N PRO A 169 -7.44 -5.20 -8.54
CA PRO A 169 -8.88 -5.50 -8.58
C PRO A 169 -9.31 -6.75 -7.80
N ALA A 170 -8.38 -7.70 -7.60
CA ALA A 170 -8.62 -8.91 -6.80
C ALA A 170 -8.46 -8.73 -5.28
N TYR A 171 -8.01 -7.56 -4.80
CA TYR A 171 -7.80 -7.32 -3.36
C TYR A 171 -9.03 -7.59 -2.48
N PRO A 172 -10.27 -7.24 -2.90
CA PRO A 172 -11.45 -7.53 -2.09
C PRO A 172 -11.65 -9.02 -1.76
N GLN A 173 -11.06 -9.93 -2.55
CA GLN A 173 -11.17 -11.38 -2.34
C GLN A 173 -10.32 -11.90 -1.18
N ILE A 174 -9.26 -11.15 -0.81
CA ILE A 174 -8.30 -11.56 0.23
C ILE A 174 -8.34 -10.66 1.46
N GLU A 175 -9.04 -9.54 1.39
CA GLU A 175 -9.11 -8.55 2.47
C GLU A 175 -9.70 -9.16 3.76
N SER A 176 -10.68 -10.07 3.64
CA SER A 176 -11.26 -10.78 4.77
C SER A 176 -10.22 -11.61 5.53
N VAL A 177 -9.35 -12.33 4.83
CA VAL A 177 -8.28 -13.14 5.41
C VAL A 177 -7.26 -12.28 6.15
N ILE A 178 -6.89 -11.13 5.58
CA ILE A 178 -5.97 -10.18 6.23
C ILE A 178 -6.57 -9.67 7.55
N LYS A 179 -7.87 -9.34 7.55
CA LYS A 179 -8.61 -8.89 8.74
C LYS A 179 -8.72 -10.00 9.78
N GLU A 180 -9.05 -11.22 9.37
CA GLU A 180 -9.17 -12.38 10.26
C GLU A 180 -7.84 -12.73 10.94
N LEU A 181 -6.71 -12.60 10.23
CA LEU A 181 -5.37 -12.77 10.81
C LEU A 181 -4.98 -11.66 11.79
N GLY A 182 -5.72 -10.53 11.79
CA GLY A 182 -5.42 -9.36 12.62
C GLY A 182 -4.09 -8.71 12.22
N LEU A 183 -3.84 -8.58 10.91
CA LEU A 183 -2.66 -7.87 10.40
C LEU A 183 -2.94 -6.37 10.38
N THR A 184 -2.03 -5.60 10.99
CA THR A 184 -2.11 -4.14 11.09
C THR A 184 -0.87 -3.48 10.49
N PRO A 185 -0.94 -2.18 10.10
CA PRO A 185 0.22 -1.46 9.58
C PRO A 185 1.37 -1.38 10.58
N GLU A 186 1.07 -1.25 11.87
CA GLU A 186 2.03 -1.12 12.96
C GLU A 186 2.72 -2.44 13.32
N GLY A 187 2.10 -3.57 12.97
CA GLY A 187 2.50 -4.88 13.45
C GLY A 187 2.07 -5.13 14.91
N ASP A 188 2.60 -6.21 15.48
CA ASP A 188 2.42 -6.62 16.87
C ASP A 188 3.71 -7.31 17.34
N PHE A 189 4.58 -6.54 17.99
CA PHE A 189 5.90 -7.01 18.40
C PHE A 189 5.84 -8.18 19.39
N GLU A 190 4.94 -8.12 20.37
CA GLU A 190 4.83 -9.17 21.40
C GLU A 190 4.29 -10.47 20.81
N LYS A 191 3.29 -10.39 19.92
CA LYS A 191 2.81 -11.56 19.18
C LYS A 191 3.91 -12.15 18.30
N ALA A 192 4.63 -11.32 17.55
CA ALA A 192 5.72 -11.77 16.70
C ALA A 192 6.83 -12.46 17.51
N LYS A 193 7.25 -11.84 18.62
CA LYS A 193 8.24 -12.37 19.55
C LYS A 193 7.82 -13.74 20.07
N LYS A 194 6.57 -13.86 20.56
CA LYS A 194 6.04 -15.14 21.02
C LYS A 194 6.07 -16.21 19.93
N MET A 195 5.62 -15.88 18.70
CA MET A 195 5.63 -16.82 17.58
C MET A 195 7.04 -17.28 17.20
N ILE A 196 8.02 -16.38 17.28
CA ILE A 196 9.44 -16.68 17.03
C ILE A 196 9.99 -17.61 18.12
N GLU A 197 9.74 -17.31 19.39
CA GLU A 197 10.15 -18.15 20.51
C GLU A 197 9.55 -19.55 20.43
N ASP A 198 8.26 -19.65 20.09
CA ASP A 198 7.56 -20.92 19.87
C ASP A 198 8.15 -21.70 18.68
N ALA A 199 8.48 -21.01 17.57
CA ALA A 199 9.13 -21.64 16.42
C ALA A 199 10.53 -22.20 16.78
N PHE A 200 11.31 -21.46 17.55
CA PHE A 200 12.62 -21.91 18.03
C PHE A 200 12.52 -23.04 19.05
N ALA A 201 11.51 -23.04 19.93
CA ALA A 201 11.26 -24.15 20.85
C ALA A 201 10.98 -25.45 20.08
N LYS A 202 10.09 -25.40 19.07
CA LYS A 202 9.79 -26.54 18.20
C LYS A 202 11.03 -27.03 17.43
N ALA A 203 11.83 -26.10 16.89
CA ALA A 203 13.06 -26.47 16.19
C ALA A 203 14.05 -27.18 17.12
N ARG A 204 14.20 -26.72 18.37
CA ARG A 204 15.04 -27.39 19.38
C ARG A 204 14.54 -28.79 19.73
N GLU A 205 13.24 -28.98 19.86
CA GLU A 205 12.65 -30.30 20.11
C GLU A 205 12.83 -31.25 18.93
N CYS A 206 12.69 -30.76 17.70
CA CYS A 206 12.88 -31.52 16.46
C CYS A 206 14.33 -32.07 16.32
N MET A 207 15.32 -31.39 16.91
CA MET A 207 16.73 -31.79 16.87
C MET A 207 17.13 -32.76 17.99
N ARG A 208 16.25 -33.05 18.96
CA ARG A 208 16.52 -34.00 20.06
C ARG A 208 16.18 -35.43 19.65
#